data_AF-A0A8J6JX14-F1
#
_entry.id   AF-A0A8J6JX14-F1
#
_cell.length_a   1.000
_cell.length_b   1.000
_cell.length_c   1.000
_cell.angle_alpha   90.00
_cell.angle_beta   90.00
_cell.angle_gamma   90.00
#
_symmetry.space_group_name_H-M   'P 1'
#
loop_
_entity.id
_entity.type
_entity.pdbx_description
1 polymer ?
#
loop_
_entity_poly.entity_id
_entity_poly.type
_entity_poly.pdbx_seq_one_letter_code
_entity_poly.pdbx_strand_id
1 'polypeptide(L)'
;MKTIFGTRRLLRVFSPLWWRHRNTANLASLQDVMKLPEKKRRSVVSPLEDLEKLLSLDVDRTNFRVFDPTIEEIVEAEKYFRSAGKHVIDYLTSAVRMDHVPELQQPEVCFIGRSNVGKSSLIKALFALCPGVEVRVSKNPGHTKKLNFFKVGKAFTLVDMPGYGYRAPEDFVEMVEEYIQERHNLKRTFLLVDGTIGIQKADLIAVEMCEEFGIPYVNPQQLRHI
;
A
#
# COMPACT_ATOMS: atom_id res chain seq x y z
N MET A 1 1.74 -16.71 -44.16
CA MET A 1 0.76 -16.11 -45.09
C MET A 1 -0.63 -16.35 -44.49
N LYS A 2 -1.44 -15.29 -44.32
CA LYS A 2 -2.88 -15.24 -43.97
C LYS A 2 -3.34 -15.60 -42.54
N THR A 3 -3.41 -14.54 -41.73
CA THR A 3 -4.53 -14.02 -40.92
C THR A 3 -5.91 -14.64 -41.13
N ILE A 4 -6.65 -14.93 -40.04
CA ILE A 4 -8.10 -14.65 -39.88
C ILE A 4 -8.38 -14.19 -38.43
N PHE A 5 -9.12 -13.09 -38.32
CA PHE A 5 -9.50 -12.32 -37.13
C PHE A 5 -10.58 -12.97 -36.25
N GLY A 6 -10.65 -12.58 -34.98
CA GLY A 6 -11.93 -12.63 -34.26
C GLY A 6 -11.93 -12.41 -32.74
N THR A 7 -11.34 -11.35 -32.19
CA THR A 7 -11.70 -10.86 -30.83
C THR A 7 -11.16 -9.44 -30.58
N ARG A 8 -11.67 -8.47 -31.34
CA ARG A 8 -11.57 -7.03 -31.02
C ARG A 8 -12.95 -6.53 -30.61
N ARG A 9 -13.31 -6.71 -29.34
CA ARG A 9 -14.34 -5.94 -28.60
C ARG A 9 -14.54 -6.61 -27.24
N LEU A 10 -13.79 -6.19 -26.22
CA LEU A 10 -14.17 -6.31 -24.80
C LEU A 10 -13.22 -5.52 -23.85
N LEU A 11 -12.14 -4.94 -24.37
CA LEU A 11 -11.32 -3.96 -23.62
C LEU A 11 -11.71 -2.53 -24.02
N ARG A 12 -12.90 -2.12 -23.60
CA ARG A 12 -13.26 -0.70 -23.47
C ARG A 12 -13.78 -0.48 -22.05
N VAL A 13 -12.95 -0.85 -21.09
CA VAL A 13 -13.23 -0.70 -19.66
C VAL A 13 -12.13 0.19 -19.10
N PHE A 14 -12.56 1.35 -18.60
CA PHE A 14 -11.80 2.49 -18.08
C PHE A 14 -10.97 3.29 -19.09
N SER A 15 -11.54 4.40 -19.57
CA SER A 15 -10.73 5.50 -20.07
C SER A 15 -9.84 6.03 -18.94
N PRO A 16 -8.55 6.37 -19.16
CA PRO A 16 -7.64 6.87 -18.12
C PRO A 16 -7.97 8.30 -17.64
N LEU A 17 -9.17 8.82 -17.92
CA LEU A 17 -9.54 10.22 -17.70
C LEU A 17 -9.76 10.59 -16.21
N TRP A 18 -9.66 9.63 -15.29
CA TRP A 18 -9.89 9.83 -13.86
C TRP A 18 -8.66 10.33 -13.10
N TRP A 19 -7.48 10.28 -13.73
CA TRP A 19 -6.19 10.73 -13.16
C TRP A 19 -5.77 12.15 -13.60
N ARG A 20 -6.72 13.02 -13.94
CA ARG A 20 -6.44 14.47 -14.00
C ARG A 20 -6.44 15.03 -12.58
N HIS A 21 -5.37 15.76 -12.22
CA HIS A 21 -5.17 16.50 -10.97
C HIS A 21 -6.48 16.85 -10.25
N ARG A 22 -6.97 15.93 -9.41
CA ARG A 22 -7.92 16.28 -8.37
C ARG A 22 -7.09 16.85 -7.23
N ASN A 23 -7.56 17.95 -6.64
CA ASN A 23 -7.10 18.35 -5.32
C ASN A 23 -7.35 17.16 -4.38
N THR A 24 -6.32 16.36 -4.13
CA THR A 24 -6.36 15.17 -3.26
C THR A 24 -6.77 15.54 -1.85
N ALA A 25 -6.57 16.81 -1.46
CA ALA A 25 -7.03 17.39 -0.21
C ALA A 25 -8.55 17.29 0.00
N ASN A 26 -9.38 17.40 -1.06
CA ASN A 26 -10.85 17.44 -0.91
C ASN A 26 -11.49 16.08 -0.53
N LEU A 27 -10.73 14.98 -0.59
CA LEU A 27 -11.19 13.64 -0.21
C LEU A 27 -10.28 13.01 0.85
N ALA A 28 -9.45 13.81 1.51
CA ALA A 28 -8.54 13.34 2.53
C ALA A 28 -9.24 13.03 3.86
N SER A 29 -10.47 13.52 4.06
CA SER A 29 -11.29 13.20 5.23
C SER A 29 -12.58 12.48 4.84
N LEU A 30 -13.01 11.55 5.69
CA LEU A 30 -14.29 10.88 5.54
C LEU A 30 -15.44 11.88 5.63
N GLN A 31 -15.32 12.94 6.45
CA GLN A 31 -16.32 14.00 6.53
C GLN A 31 -16.57 14.66 5.15
N ASP A 32 -15.52 14.85 4.35
CA ASP A 32 -15.67 15.39 3.00
C ASP A 32 -16.21 14.36 2.02
N VAL A 33 -15.82 13.09 2.16
CA VAL A 33 -16.37 11.97 1.37
C VAL A 33 -17.88 11.82 1.63
N MET A 34 -18.34 11.99 2.87
CA MET A 34 -19.75 11.90 3.23
C MET A 34 -20.62 13.00 2.60
N LYS A 35 -20.03 14.14 2.23
CA LYS A 35 -20.72 15.22 1.49
C LYS A 35 -20.95 14.89 0.02
N LEU A 36 -20.31 13.84 -0.52
CA LEU A 36 -20.48 13.45 -1.91
C LEU A 36 -21.87 12.82 -2.18
N PRO A 37 -22.37 12.89 -3.43
CA PRO A 37 -23.50 12.10 -3.89
C PRO A 37 -23.29 10.61 -3.65
N GLU A 38 -24.34 9.87 -3.31
CA GLU A 38 -24.29 8.45 -2.89
C GLU A 38 -23.44 7.57 -3.81
N LYS A 39 -23.63 7.66 -5.13
CA LYS A 39 -22.85 6.90 -6.11
C LYS A 39 -21.34 7.16 -6.02
N LYS A 40 -20.94 8.42 -5.82
CA LYS A 40 -19.52 8.80 -5.68
C LYS A 40 -18.98 8.40 -4.31
N ARG A 41 -19.79 8.51 -3.25
CA ARG A 41 -19.43 8.09 -1.90
C ARG A 41 -19.16 6.59 -1.84
N ARG A 42 -20.07 5.76 -2.38
CA ARG A 42 -19.90 4.30 -2.45
C ARG A 42 -18.63 3.92 -3.21
N SER A 43 -18.35 4.56 -4.36
CA SER A 43 -17.12 4.28 -5.12
C SER A 43 -15.82 4.59 -4.37
N VAL A 44 -15.87 5.41 -3.31
CA VAL A 44 -14.70 5.76 -2.49
C VAL A 44 -14.62 4.88 -1.24
N VAL A 45 -15.75 4.63 -0.57
CA VAL A 45 -15.82 3.87 0.69
C VAL A 45 -15.77 2.36 0.45
N SER A 46 -16.40 1.88 -0.63
CA SER A 46 -16.51 0.46 -0.97
C SER A 46 -16.05 0.23 -2.42
N PRO A 47 -14.80 0.57 -2.78
CA PRO A 47 -14.32 0.52 -4.17
C PRO A 47 -14.28 -0.91 -4.74
N LEU A 48 -14.30 -1.94 -3.89
CA LEU A 48 -14.23 -3.34 -4.29
C LEU A 48 -15.61 -4.02 -4.39
N GLU A 49 -16.68 -3.37 -3.95
CA GLU A 49 -18.06 -3.91 -4.00
C GLU A 49 -18.46 -4.28 -5.45
N ASP A 50 -18.08 -3.44 -6.41
CA ASP A 50 -18.32 -3.71 -7.83
C ASP A 50 -17.37 -4.78 -8.41
N LEU A 51 -16.20 -5.00 -7.80
CA LEU A 51 -15.22 -6.02 -8.20
C LEU A 51 -15.57 -7.41 -7.70
N GLU A 52 -16.33 -7.56 -6.60
CA GLU A 52 -16.77 -8.89 -6.13
C GLU A 52 -17.49 -9.69 -7.21
N LYS A 53 -18.26 -9.00 -8.06
CA LYS A 53 -18.98 -9.60 -9.20
C LYS A 53 -18.04 -10.11 -10.30
N LEU A 54 -16.80 -9.63 -10.31
CA LEU A 54 -15.76 -9.97 -11.28
C LEU A 54 -14.74 -10.97 -10.74
N LEU A 55 -14.78 -11.30 -9.44
CA LEU A 55 -13.95 -12.35 -8.85
C LEU A 55 -14.38 -13.71 -9.43
N SER A 56 -13.41 -14.45 -9.97
CA SER A 56 -13.63 -15.77 -10.58
C SER A 56 -14.37 -16.71 -9.63
N LEU A 57 -15.28 -17.53 -10.17
CA LEU A 57 -16.06 -18.50 -9.38
C LEU A 57 -15.18 -19.60 -8.77
N ASP A 58 -13.99 -19.83 -9.31
CA ASP A 58 -13.04 -20.85 -8.87
C ASP A 58 -12.15 -20.41 -7.68
N VAL A 59 -12.45 -19.27 -7.06
CA VAL A 59 -11.78 -18.85 -5.82
C VAL A 59 -12.51 -19.47 -4.65
N ASP A 60 -11.83 -20.30 -3.86
CA ASP A 60 -12.36 -20.78 -2.59
C ASP A 60 -12.62 -19.58 -1.66
N ARG A 61 -13.91 -19.36 -1.35
CA ARG A 61 -14.36 -18.23 -0.53
C ARG A 61 -14.50 -18.59 0.94
N THR A 62 -14.32 -19.85 1.33
CA THR A 62 -14.59 -20.32 2.70
C THR A 62 -13.78 -19.55 3.75
N ASN A 63 -12.55 -19.16 3.42
CA ASN A 63 -11.67 -18.38 4.28
C ASN A 63 -11.34 -16.98 3.74
N PHE A 64 -11.96 -16.57 2.63
CA PHE A 64 -11.73 -15.25 2.04
C PHE A 64 -12.77 -14.25 2.55
N ARG A 65 -12.35 -13.36 3.45
CA ARG A 65 -13.17 -12.21 3.87
C ARG A 65 -12.67 -10.97 3.17
N VAL A 66 -13.50 -10.39 2.31
CA VAL A 66 -13.23 -9.06 1.73
C VAL A 66 -13.06 -8.07 2.87
N PHE A 67 -12.02 -7.24 2.79
CA PHE A 67 -11.85 -6.12 3.71
C PHE A 67 -12.96 -5.10 3.45
N ASP A 68 -13.98 -5.12 4.29
CA ASP A 68 -15.18 -4.28 4.21
C ASP A 68 -15.41 -3.61 5.57
N PRO A 69 -14.63 -2.56 5.90
CA PRO A 69 -14.75 -1.87 7.17
C PRO A 69 -16.03 -1.04 7.24
N THR A 70 -16.64 -0.94 8.42
CA THR A 70 -17.80 -0.06 8.62
C THR A 70 -17.38 1.41 8.58
N ILE A 71 -18.35 2.31 8.39
CA ILE A 71 -18.09 3.77 8.44
C ILE A 71 -17.50 4.15 9.80
N GLU A 72 -17.99 3.55 10.89
CA GLU A 72 -17.49 3.78 12.25
C GLU A 72 -16.03 3.34 12.39
N GLU A 73 -15.66 2.20 11.81
CA GLU A 73 -14.27 1.72 11.80
C GLU A 73 -13.36 2.66 11.00
N ILE A 74 -13.83 3.18 9.86
CA ILE A 74 -13.08 4.17 9.06
C ILE A 74 -12.91 5.48 9.84
N VAL A 75 -13.95 5.97 10.52
CA VAL A 75 -13.86 7.15 11.39
C VAL A 75 -12.84 6.94 12.50
N GLU A 76 -12.83 5.76 13.13
CA GLU A 76 -11.88 5.44 14.18
C GLU A 76 -10.45 5.37 13.64
N ALA A 77 -10.25 4.73 12.48
CA ALA A 77 -8.96 4.64 11.80
C ALA A 77 -8.41 6.03 11.43
N GLU A 78 -9.25 6.96 10.97
CA GLU A 78 -8.85 8.31 10.58
C GLU A 78 -8.22 9.09 11.75
N LYS A 79 -8.62 8.82 13.00
CA LYS A 79 -8.04 9.47 14.19
C LYS A 79 -6.54 9.20 14.31
N TYR A 80 -6.06 8.03 13.88
CA TYR A 80 -4.63 7.72 13.90
C TYR A 80 -3.84 8.56 12.91
N PHE A 81 -4.45 9.01 11.81
CA PHE A 81 -3.82 9.76 10.73
C PHE A 81 -4.07 11.27 10.80
N ARG A 82 -4.55 11.76 11.95
CA ARG A 82 -4.70 13.19 12.26
C ARG A 82 -3.78 13.58 13.41
N SER A 83 -2.82 14.47 13.16
CA SER A 83 -2.03 15.07 14.23
C SER A 83 -2.91 15.95 15.12
N ALA A 84 -3.03 15.62 16.41
CA ALA A 84 -3.82 16.38 17.38
C ALA A 84 -3.27 16.24 18.80
N GLY A 85 -3.09 17.37 19.50
CA GLY A 85 -2.63 17.40 20.89
C GLY A 85 -1.29 16.68 21.08
N LYS A 86 -1.28 15.59 21.86
CA LYS A 86 -0.09 14.76 22.11
C LYS A 86 0.16 13.67 21.04
N HIS A 87 -0.78 13.48 20.11
CA HIS A 87 -0.65 12.54 19.00
C HIS A 87 -0.07 13.30 17.79
N VAL A 88 1.25 13.22 17.63
CA VAL A 88 1.96 13.90 16.54
C VAL A 88 2.47 12.85 15.56
N ILE A 89 2.17 13.06 14.28
CA ILE A 89 2.72 12.27 13.18
C ILE A 89 3.90 13.04 12.60
N ASP A 90 5.07 12.41 12.60
CA ASP A 90 6.32 13.02 12.16
C ASP A 90 7.21 12.03 11.40
N TYR A 91 8.03 12.56 10.50
CA TYR A 91 9.17 11.83 9.96
C TYR A 91 10.22 11.65 11.07
N LEU A 92 10.63 10.41 11.30
CA LEU A 92 11.59 10.07 12.35
C LEU A 92 13.03 10.03 11.80
N THR A 93 13.30 9.13 10.85
CA THR A 93 14.63 8.93 10.29
C THR A 93 14.58 8.10 9.00
N SER A 94 15.72 7.96 8.34
CA SER A 94 15.92 7.02 7.23
C SER A 94 17.18 6.19 7.42
N ALA A 95 17.11 4.90 7.15
CA ALA A 95 18.24 3.99 7.22
C ALA A 95 18.59 3.44 5.83
N VAL A 96 19.89 3.40 5.54
CA VAL A 96 20.48 2.77 4.34
C VAL A 96 21.15 1.43 4.66
N ARG A 97 21.23 1.08 5.94
CA ARG A 97 21.93 -0.09 6.48
C ARG A 97 21.28 -0.44 7.81
N MET A 98 21.37 -1.70 8.21
CA MET A 98 20.68 -2.19 9.40
C MET A 98 21.18 -1.55 10.71
N ASP A 99 22.47 -1.23 10.79
CA ASP A 99 23.10 -0.51 11.91
C ASP A 99 22.60 0.95 12.08
N HIS A 100 21.96 1.52 11.05
CA HIS A 100 21.32 2.84 11.13
C HIS A 100 19.82 2.78 11.45
N VAL A 101 19.24 1.59 11.55
CA VAL A 101 17.81 1.42 11.88
C VAL A 101 17.62 1.79 13.35
N PRO A 102 16.69 2.70 13.67
CA PRO A 102 16.46 3.10 15.06
C PRO A 102 15.96 1.91 15.88
N GLU A 103 16.34 1.78 17.15
CA GLU A 103 15.71 0.80 18.05
C GLU A 103 14.38 1.35 18.57
N LEU A 104 13.27 0.77 18.12
CA LEU A 104 11.92 1.22 18.47
C LEU A 104 11.17 0.12 19.19
N GLN A 105 10.46 0.48 20.25
CA GLN A 105 9.60 -0.44 21.02
C GLN A 105 8.15 -0.47 20.49
N GLN A 106 7.77 0.53 19.70
CA GLN A 106 6.41 0.63 19.16
C GLN A 106 6.18 -0.42 18.07
N PRO A 107 4.94 -0.90 17.87
CA PRO A 107 4.60 -1.73 16.73
C PRO A 107 5.01 -1.06 15.41
N GLU A 108 5.55 -1.83 14.48
CA GLU A 108 5.91 -1.37 13.14
C GLU A 108 4.96 -1.96 12.09
N VAL A 109 4.61 -1.14 11.10
CA VAL A 109 3.84 -1.54 9.92
C VAL A 109 4.60 -1.10 8.69
N CYS A 110 5.02 -2.04 7.85
CA CYS A 110 5.80 -1.72 6.67
C CYS A 110 4.99 -1.78 5.38
N PHE A 111 5.40 -0.97 4.41
CA PHE A 111 4.91 -1.00 3.04
C PHE A 111 6.08 -1.38 2.13
N ILE A 112 5.84 -2.37 1.27
CA ILE A 112 6.80 -2.86 0.28
C ILE A 112 6.09 -3.03 -1.06
N GLY A 113 6.83 -2.93 -2.16
CA GLY A 113 6.26 -3.08 -3.50
C GLY A 113 7.26 -2.68 -4.58
N ARG A 114 6.95 -2.97 -5.84
CA ARG A 114 7.80 -2.61 -6.97
C ARG A 114 8.08 -1.11 -7.02
N SER A 115 9.26 -0.74 -7.54
CA SER A 115 9.55 0.66 -7.90
C SER A 115 8.41 1.23 -8.76
N ASN A 116 7.90 2.41 -8.35
CA ASN A 116 6.78 3.13 -8.95
C ASN A 116 5.39 2.47 -8.87
N VAL A 117 5.16 1.47 -8.02
CA VAL A 117 3.82 0.87 -7.81
C VAL A 117 2.81 1.81 -7.15
N GLY A 118 3.26 2.96 -6.63
CA GLY A 118 2.41 3.93 -5.94
C GLY A 118 2.55 3.94 -4.41
N LYS A 119 3.48 3.17 -3.85
CA LYS A 119 3.75 3.10 -2.39
C LYS A 119 3.91 4.46 -1.71
N SER A 120 4.86 5.28 -2.13
CA SER A 120 5.08 6.58 -1.48
C SER A 120 3.92 7.55 -1.75
N SER A 121 3.18 7.40 -2.86
CA SER A 121 1.94 8.15 -3.11
C SER A 121 0.82 7.74 -2.15
N LEU A 122 0.69 6.45 -1.85
CA LEU A 122 -0.26 5.94 -0.85
C LEU A 122 0.08 6.47 0.54
N ILE A 123 1.35 6.38 0.94
CA ILE A 123 1.80 6.89 2.24
C ILE A 123 1.56 8.41 2.34
N LYS A 124 1.86 9.16 1.27
CA LYS A 124 1.55 10.59 1.20
C LYS A 124 0.04 10.86 1.32
N ALA A 125 -0.80 9.99 0.76
CA ALA A 125 -2.25 10.10 0.90
C ALA A 125 -2.74 9.79 2.32
N LEU A 126 -2.15 8.79 3.00
CA LEU A 126 -2.44 8.50 4.41
C LEU A 126 -2.12 9.70 5.32
N PHE A 127 -1.04 10.42 5.03
CA PHE A 127 -0.66 11.63 5.78
C PHE A 127 -1.23 12.93 5.21
N ALA A 128 -2.24 12.86 4.31
CA ALA A 128 -2.79 14.07 3.67
C ALA A 128 -3.40 15.08 4.66
N LEU A 129 -3.84 14.62 5.84
CA LEU A 129 -4.35 15.46 6.92
C LEU A 129 -3.26 15.97 7.89
N CYS A 130 -2.00 15.66 7.60
CA CYS A 130 -0.83 16.00 8.42
C CYS A 130 0.19 16.80 7.58
N PRO A 131 -0.08 18.09 7.29
CA PRO A 131 0.67 18.87 6.31
C PRO A 131 2.16 19.09 6.66
N GLY A 132 2.56 18.85 7.92
CA GLY A 132 3.97 18.92 8.35
C GLY A 132 4.81 17.69 8.00
N VAL A 133 4.18 16.59 7.54
CA VAL A 133 4.88 15.34 7.23
C VAL A 133 5.30 15.32 5.77
N GLU A 134 6.58 15.53 5.51
CA GLU A 134 7.12 15.48 4.15
C GLU A 134 7.36 14.03 3.71
N VAL A 135 6.54 13.56 2.77
CA VAL A 135 6.75 12.27 2.07
C VAL A 135 7.23 12.55 0.65
N ARG A 136 8.45 12.11 0.34
CA ARG A 136 9.02 12.24 -1.00
C ARG A 136 8.38 11.25 -1.96
N VAL A 137 7.83 11.78 -3.06
CA VAL A 137 7.24 11.00 -4.14
C VAL A 137 8.00 11.32 -5.42
N SER A 138 8.64 10.33 -6.01
CA SER A 138 9.36 10.46 -7.29
C SER A 138 8.77 9.53 -8.32
N LYS A 139 8.78 9.99 -9.58
CA LYS A 139 8.42 9.18 -10.75
C LYS A 139 9.63 8.39 -11.28
N ASN A 140 10.84 8.69 -10.82
CA ASN A 140 12.04 8.01 -11.26
C ASN A 140 12.22 6.70 -10.45
N PRO A 141 12.32 5.53 -11.12
CA PRO A 141 12.54 4.26 -10.43
C PRO A 141 13.82 4.29 -9.58
N GLY A 142 13.80 3.62 -8.43
CA GLY A 142 14.93 3.56 -7.50
C GLY A 142 15.14 4.82 -6.64
N HIS A 143 14.13 5.70 -6.50
CA HIS A 143 14.24 6.90 -5.67
C HIS A 143 14.28 6.60 -4.16
N THR A 144 13.43 5.67 -3.71
CA THR A 144 13.45 5.19 -2.32
C THR A 144 14.48 4.08 -2.22
N LYS A 145 15.70 4.45 -1.83
CA LYS A 145 16.81 3.51 -1.54
C LYS A 145 17.01 3.27 -0.05
N LYS A 146 16.11 3.81 0.77
CA LYS A 146 16.22 3.84 2.23
C LYS A 146 14.93 3.32 2.84
N LEU A 147 15.04 2.68 4.00
CA LEU A 147 13.92 2.51 4.91
C LEU A 147 13.59 3.89 5.48
N ASN A 148 12.38 4.41 5.27
CA ASN A 148 11.95 5.66 5.90
C ASN A 148 10.94 5.37 7.01
N PHE A 149 11.18 5.94 8.19
CA PHE A 149 10.38 5.71 9.38
C PHE A 149 9.54 6.95 9.68
N PHE A 150 8.23 6.74 9.84
CA PHE A 150 7.26 7.77 10.20
C PHE A 150 6.57 7.36 11.49
N LYS A 151 6.70 8.17 12.53
CA LYS A 151 6.04 7.90 13.81
C LYS A 151 4.59 8.35 13.73
N VAL A 152 3.66 7.47 14.09
CA VAL A 152 2.22 7.78 14.13
C VAL A 152 1.81 7.94 15.60
N GLY A 153 2.17 9.09 16.17
CA GLY A 153 1.98 9.40 17.59
C GLY A 153 2.54 8.30 18.51
N LYS A 154 1.68 7.80 19.40
CA LYS A 154 2.05 6.69 20.30
C LYS A 154 1.62 5.31 19.80
N ALA A 155 0.92 5.24 18.68
CA ALA A 155 0.26 4.02 18.22
C ALA A 155 1.24 3.05 17.56
N PHE A 156 1.91 3.46 16.49
CA PHE A 156 2.82 2.62 15.72
C PHE A 156 3.82 3.47 14.91
N THR A 157 4.78 2.81 14.29
CA THR A 157 5.69 3.39 13.30
C THR A 157 5.38 2.82 11.92
N LEU A 158 5.13 3.70 10.95
CA LEU A 158 4.97 3.32 9.54
C LEU A 158 6.35 3.32 8.88
N VAL A 159 6.65 2.26 8.14
CA VAL A 159 7.95 2.05 7.50
C VAL A 159 7.78 1.96 5.98
N ASP A 160 8.33 2.93 5.26
CA ASP A 160 8.39 2.93 3.80
C ASP A 160 9.65 2.19 3.36
N MET A 161 9.51 0.95 2.89
CA MET A 161 10.65 0.16 2.41
C MET A 161 11.10 0.62 1.02
N PRO A 162 12.37 0.39 0.64
CA PRO A 162 12.78 0.59 -0.74
C PRO A 162 11.92 -0.24 -1.71
N GLY A 163 11.88 0.17 -2.98
CA GLY A 163 11.09 -0.55 -3.99
C GLY A 163 11.92 -1.62 -4.70
N TYR A 164 11.40 -2.85 -4.83
CA TYR A 164 12.09 -3.93 -5.55
C TYR A 164 11.87 -3.84 -7.07
N GLY A 165 12.61 -4.67 -7.82
CA GLY A 165 12.55 -4.76 -9.28
C GLY A 165 13.45 -3.75 -10.01
N TYR A 166 12.91 -3.06 -11.02
CA TYR A 166 13.71 -2.20 -11.90
C TYR A 166 14.40 -1.06 -11.12
N ARG A 167 15.75 -1.06 -11.13
CA ARG A 167 16.62 -0.13 -10.38
C ARG A 167 16.45 -0.20 -8.86
N ALA A 168 16.11 -1.36 -8.32
CA ALA A 168 16.30 -1.63 -6.90
C ALA A 168 17.79 -1.44 -6.54
N PRO A 169 18.11 -0.97 -5.32
CA PRO A 169 19.47 -1.03 -4.78
C PRO A 169 20.04 -2.46 -4.87
N GLU A 170 21.35 -2.62 -5.08
CA GLU A 170 22.00 -3.94 -5.15
C GLU A 170 21.89 -4.69 -3.81
N ASP A 171 21.97 -3.93 -2.72
CA ASP A 171 21.81 -4.34 -1.32
C ASP A 171 20.34 -4.36 -0.85
N PHE A 172 19.38 -4.20 -1.77
CA PHE A 172 17.96 -4.17 -1.42
C PHE A 172 17.52 -5.43 -0.70
N VAL A 173 17.90 -6.59 -1.26
CA VAL A 173 17.49 -7.90 -0.77
C VAL A 173 18.06 -8.10 0.63
N GLU A 174 19.37 -7.95 0.78
CA GLU A 174 20.06 -8.07 2.07
C GLU A 174 19.46 -7.16 3.14
N MET A 175 19.26 -5.87 2.84
CA MET A 175 18.71 -4.90 3.80
C MET A 175 17.26 -5.22 4.20
N VAL A 176 16.42 -5.62 3.25
CA VAL A 176 15.00 -5.89 3.52
C VAL A 176 14.82 -7.23 4.23
N GLU A 177 15.56 -8.26 3.83
CA GLU A 177 15.57 -9.57 4.49
C GLU A 177 16.05 -9.44 5.94
N GLU A 178 17.21 -8.81 6.17
CA GLU A 178 17.76 -8.60 7.50
C GLU A 178 16.79 -7.81 8.38
N TYR A 179 16.24 -6.71 7.86
CA TYR A 179 15.24 -5.92 8.59
C TYR A 179 14.00 -6.73 8.92
N ILE A 180 13.45 -7.48 7.98
CA ILE A 180 12.25 -8.29 8.20
C ILE A 180 12.50 -9.37 9.26
N GLN A 181 13.66 -10.01 9.21
CA GLN A 181 14.00 -11.15 10.06
C GLN A 181 14.28 -10.72 11.50
N GLU A 182 14.99 -9.62 11.71
CA GLU A 182 15.42 -9.19 13.04
C GLU A 182 14.35 -8.38 13.79
N ARG A 183 13.37 -7.84 13.08
CA ARG A 183 12.47 -6.82 13.62
C ARG A 183 11.22 -7.41 14.27
N HIS A 184 11.39 -7.92 15.49
CA HIS A 184 10.32 -8.53 16.30
C HIS A 184 9.08 -7.64 16.57
N ASN A 185 9.22 -6.31 16.50
CA ASN A 185 8.12 -5.36 16.63
C ASN A 185 7.41 -5.07 15.31
N LEU A 186 7.86 -5.58 14.17
CA LEU A 186 7.15 -5.57 12.89
C LEU A 186 5.92 -6.47 12.98
N LYS A 187 4.73 -5.87 12.88
CA LYS A 187 3.45 -6.59 13.08
C LYS A 187 2.71 -6.87 11.79
N ARG A 188 2.89 -6.03 10.77
CA ARG A 188 2.22 -6.18 9.47
C ARG A 188 3.07 -5.63 8.32
N THR A 189 2.97 -6.32 7.19
CA THR A 189 3.56 -5.91 5.91
C THR A 189 2.48 -5.74 4.86
N PHE A 190 2.46 -4.60 4.17
CA PHE A 190 1.57 -4.35 3.04
C PHE A 190 2.38 -4.47 1.74
N LEU A 191 2.10 -5.53 0.97
CA LEU A 191 2.70 -5.75 -0.35
C LEU A 191 1.82 -5.10 -1.42
N LEU A 192 2.33 -4.05 -2.04
CA LEU A 192 1.61 -3.31 -3.08
C LEU A 192 1.93 -3.88 -4.46
N VAL A 193 0.86 -4.23 -5.18
CA VAL A 193 0.90 -4.70 -6.57
C VAL A 193 0.12 -3.73 -7.46
N ASP A 194 0.64 -3.45 -8.65
CA ASP A 194 -0.06 -2.64 -9.65
C ASP A 194 -1.22 -3.45 -10.24
N GLY A 195 -2.45 -3.08 -9.91
CA GLY A 195 -3.65 -3.76 -10.41
C GLY A 195 -3.87 -3.68 -11.92
N THR A 196 -3.20 -2.76 -12.63
CA THR A 196 -3.33 -2.64 -14.10
C THR A 196 -2.38 -3.56 -14.85
N ILE A 197 -1.25 -3.92 -14.23
CA ILE A 197 -0.24 -4.81 -14.78
C ILE A 197 -0.45 -6.25 -14.26
N GLY A 198 -0.94 -6.38 -13.04
CA GLY A 198 -1.04 -7.63 -12.31
C GLY A 198 0.28 -8.04 -11.66
N ILE A 199 0.26 -9.20 -11.00
CA ILE A 199 1.41 -9.80 -10.33
C ILE A 199 2.53 -10.08 -11.35
N GLN A 200 3.76 -9.69 -11.01
CA GLN A 200 4.96 -9.97 -11.78
C GLN A 200 5.88 -10.95 -11.02
N LYS A 201 6.89 -11.49 -11.70
CA LYS A 201 7.89 -12.38 -11.09
C LYS A 201 8.54 -11.78 -9.84
N ALA A 202 8.86 -10.49 -9.87
CA ALA A 202 9.46 -9.82 -8.72
C ALA A 202 8.51 -9.71 -7.52
N ASP A 203 7.19 -9.64 -7.76
CA ASP A 203 6.19 -9.65 -6.68
C ASP A 203 6.10 -11.05 -6.05
N LEU A 204 6.21 -12.12 -6.85
CA LEU A 204 6.23 -13.50 -6.35
C LEU A 204 7.44 -13.77 -5.45
N ILE A 205 8.63 -13.26 -5.81
CA ILE A 205 9.83 -13.39 -4.96
C ILE A 205 9.60 -12.68 -3.61
N ALA A 206 8.97 -11.50 -3.62
CA ALA A 206 8.65 -10.80 -2.38
C ALA A 206 7.61 -11.55 -1.53
N VAL A 207 6.66 -12.25 -2.16
CA VAL A 207 5.71 -13.13 -1.47
C VAL A 207 6.43 -14.33 -0.85
N GLU A 208 7.25 -15.03 -1.62
CA GLU A 208 8.04 -16.18 -1.15
C GLU A 208 8.89 -15.80 0.06
N MET A 209 9.58 -14.66 0.00
CA MET A 209 10.34 -14.09 1.12
C MET A 209 9.45 -13.86 2.36
N CYS A 210 8.24 -13.29 2.18
CA CYS A 210 7.33 -13.08 3.31
C CYS A 210 6.83 -14.39 3.92
N GLU A 211 6.59 -15.42 3.10
CA GLU A 211 6.14 -16.73 3.54
C GLU A 211 7.25 -17.49 4.27
N GLU A 212 8.47 -17.48 3.73
CA GLU A 212 9.65 -18.11 4.32
C GLU A 212 9.96 -17.57 5.72
N PHE A 213 9.87 -16.25 5.89
CA PHE A 213 10.10 -15.61 7.20
C PHE A 213 8.85 -15.55 8.09
N GLY A 214 7.73 -16.15 7.69
CA GLY A 214 6.50 -16.17 8.47
C GLY A 214 5.92 -14.78 8.76
N ILE A 215 6.18 -13.80 7.89
CA ILE A 215 5.76 -12.42 8.09
C ILE A 215 4.26 -12.31 7.82
N PRO A 216 3.48 -11.73 8.74
CA PRO A 216 2.09 -11.45 8.46
C PRO A 216 1.96 -10.33 7.40
N TYR A 217 1.76 -10.71 6.13
CA TYR A 217 1.54 -9.76 5.04
C TYR A 217 0.08 -9.71 4.57
N VAL A 218 -0.35 -8.54 4.08
CA VAL A 218 -1.64 -8.36 3.39
C VAL A 218 -1.33 -8.09 1.93
N ASN A 219 -1.74 -9.03 1.07
CA ASN A 219 -1.81 -8.83 -0.36
C ASN A 219 -3.29 -8.54 -0.71
N PRO A 220 -3.62 -7.46 -1.45
CA PRO A 220 -4.99 -7.19 -1.90
C PRO A 220 -5.64 -8.33 -2.71
N GLN A 221 -4.87 -9.35 -3.09
CA GLN A 221 -5.27 -10.42 -4.00
C GLN A 221 -5.05 -11.82 -3.42
N GLN A 222 -5.04 -12.01 -2.09
CA GLN A 222 -4.75 -13.31 -1.46
C GLN A 222 -5.45 -14.49 -2.16
N LEU A 223 -4.66 -15.19 -2.98
CA LEU A 223 -4.98 -16.40 -3.72
C LEU A 223 -3.70 -17.23 -3.70
N ARG A 224 -3.67 -18.20 -2.79
CA ARG A 224 -3.29 -19.62 -2.97
C ARG A 224 -2.54 -20.16 -1.75
N HIS A 225 -3.08 -21.29 -1.27
CA HIS A 225 -2.45 -22.31 -0.43
C HIS A 225 -2.16 -21.95 1.03
N ILE A 226 -3.20 -22.11 1.87
CA ILE A 226 -3.09 -22.94 3.08
C ILE A 226 -3.65 -24.31 2.70
#